data_AF-A0A8D5A637-F1
#
_entry.id   AF-A0A8D5A637-F1
#
_cell.length_a   1.000
_cell.length_b   1.000
_cell.length_c   1.000
_cell.angle_alpha   90.00
_cell.angle_beta   90.00
_cell.angle_gamma   90.00
#
_symmetry.space_group_name_H-M   'P 1'
#
loop_
_entity.id
_entity.type
_entity.pdbx_description
1 polymer ?
#
loop_
_entity_poly.entity_id
_entity_poly.type
_entity_poly.pdbx_seq_one_letter_code
_entity_poly.pdbx_strand_id
1 'polypeptide(L)' 'MKEAPVIILIRNKLGKVLEEKLAIDERESEICNALSIGSAVEHMALMATALGLGSL' A
#
# COMPACT_ATOMS: atom_id res chain seq x y z
N MET A 1 -11.78 5.67 -11.05
CA MET A 1 -10.56 6.51 -11.12
C MET A 1 -10.60 7.59 -12.20
N LYS A 2 -11.33 7.42 -13.31
CA LYS A 2 -11.40 8.41 -14.41
C LYS A 2 -11.87 9.81 -13.99
N GLU A 3 -12.72 9.88 -12.96
CA GLU A 3 -13.26 11.12 -12.39
C GLU A 3 -12.46 11.65 -11.19
N ALA A 4 -11.50 10.87 -10.67
CA ALA A 4 -10.70 11.30 -9.51
C ALA A 4 -9.62 12.29 -10.00
N PRO A 5 -9.49 13.48 -9.39
CA PRO A 5 -8.54 14.50 -9.85
C PRO A 5 -7.07 14.10 -9.58
N VAL A 6 -6.83 13.18 -8.63
CA VAL A 6 -5.49 12.71 -8.26
C VAL A 6 -5.50 11.20 -8.10
N ILE A 7 -4.44 10.56 -8.58
CA ILE A 7 -4.16 9.13 -8.41
C ILE A 7 -2.77 8.99 -7.81
N ILE A 8 -2.66 8.29 -6.67
CA ILE A 8 -1.39 7.98 -6.02
C ILE A 8 -1.12 6.48 -6.17
N LEU A 9 -0.04 6.13 -6.86
CA LEU A 9 0.41 4.74 -6.99
C LEU A 9 1.45 4.45 -5.91
N ILE A 10 1.18 3.45 -5.08
CA ILE A 10 2.06 3.04 -3.98
C ILE A 10 2.74 1.73 -4.38
N ARG A 11 4.06 1.66 -4.21
CA ARG A 11 4.86 0.48 -4.58
C ARG A 11 5.73 0.01 -3.42
N ASN A 12 5.74 -1.30 -3.19
CA ASN A 12 6.73 -1.94 -2.35
C ASN A 12 8.06 -2.04 -3.13
N LYS A 13 9.07 -1.26 -2.73
CA LYS A 13 10.42 -1.31 -3.36
C LYS A 13 11.18 -2.60 -3.04
N LEU A 14 10.83 -3.26 -1.94
CA LEU A 14 11.42 -4.52 -1.50
C LEU A 14 10.60 -5.73 -1.99
N GLY A 15 9.50 -5.48 -2.70
CA GLY A 15 8.57 -6.50 -3.14
C GLY A 15 9.20 -7.50 -4.10
N LYS A 16 8.87 -8.76 -3.90
CA LYS A 16 9.26 -9.85 -4.79
C LYS A 16 8.28 -9.99 -5.96
N VAL A 17 8.65 -10.76 -6.97
CA VAL A 17 7.77 -11.02 -8.13
C VAL A 17 6.60 -11.90 -7.67
N LEU A 18 5.38 -11.61 -8.12
CA LEU A 18 4.16 -12.26 -7.61
C LEU A 18 4.12 -13.77 -7.87
N GLU A 19 4.72 -14.21 -8.99
CA GLU A 19 4.77 -15.60 -9.42
C GLU A 19 5.91 -16.40 -8.76
N GLU A 20 6.77 -15.74 -7.98
CA GLU A 20 7.92 -16.37 -7.33
C GLU A 20 7.49 -17.19 -6.10
N LYS A 21 8.04 -18.40 -5.97
CA LYS A 21 7.90 -19.18 -4.74
C LYS A 21 8.84 -18.62 -3.69
N LEU A 22 8.28 -18.00 -2.67
CA LEU A 22 9.03 -17.45 -1.54
C LEU A 22 9.41 -18.54 -0.53
N ALA A 23 10.65 -18.44 -0.03
CA ALA A 23 11.03 -19.10 1.22
C ALA A 23 10.24 -18.52 2.41
N ILE A 24 10.31 -19.16 3.57
CA ILE A 24 9.50 -18.78 4.74
C ILE A 24 9.87 -17.38 5.24
N ASP A 25 11.15 -17.11 5.37
CA ASP A 25 11.72 -15.81 5.78
C ASP A 25 11.38 -14.68 4.80
N GLU A 26 11.41 -14.96 3.50
CA GLU A 26 10.99 -14.01 2.47
C GLU A 26 9.49 -13.72 2.54
N ARG A 27 8.68 -14.75 2.81
CA ARG A 27 7.22 -14.61 3.00
C ARG A 27 6.89 -13.75 4.21
N GLU A 28 7.57 -13.96 5.33
CA GLU A 28 7.40 -13.14 6.54
C GLU A 28 7.75 -11.68 6.25
N SER A 29 8.87 -11.44 5.57
CA SER A 29 9.30 -10.10 5.16
C SER A 29 8.25 -9.42 4.28
N GLU A 30 7.69 -10.13 3.30
CA GLU A 30 6.65 -9.57 2.42
C GLU A 30 5.34 -9.28 3.15
N ILE A 31 4.94 -10.11 4.12
CA ILE A 31 3.78 -9.84 4.97
C ILE A 31 4.00 -8.55 5.78
N CYS A 32 5.16 -8.41 6.42
CA CYS A 32 5.48 -7.20 7.19
C CYS A 32 5.53 -5.95 6.30
N ASN A 33 6.11 -6.05 5.10
CA ASN A 33 6.13 -4.96 4.14
C ASN A 33 4.71 -4.54 3.72
N ALA A 34 3.86 -5.51 3.39
CA ALA A 34 2.48 -5.27 2.97
C ALA A 34 1.64 -4.63 4.09
N LEU A 35 1.76 -5.11 5.33
CA LEU A 35 1.08 -4.54 6.49
C LEU A 35 1.56 -3.12 6.79
N SER A 36 2.87 -2.87 6.68
CA SER A 36 3.45 -1.54 6.87
C SER A 36 2.94 -0.54 5.83
N ILE A 37 2.85 -0.96 4.57
CA ILE A 37 2.26 -0.17 3.48
C ILE A 37 0.76 0.06 3.73
N GLY A 38 0.01 -0.97 4.11
CA GLY A 38 -1.40 -0.86 4.43
C GLY A 38 -1.67 0.15 5.55
N SER A 39 -0.85 0.14 6.61
CA SER A 39 -0.93 1.14 7.68
C SER A 39 -0.64 2.57 7.18
N ALA A 40 0.35 2.74 6.30
CA ALA A 40 0.65 4.04 5.71
C ALA A 40 -0.51 4.54 4.83
N VAL A 41 -1.13 3.67 4.04
CA VAL A 41 -2.30 3.99 3.20
C VAL A 41 -3.50 4.39 4.06
N GLU A 42 -3.78 3.65 5.12
CA GLU A 42 -4.87 3.96 6.05
C GLU A 42 -4.66 5.34 6.68
N HIS A 43 -3.43 5.62 7.12
CA HIS A 43 -3.11 6.93 7.67
C HIS A 43 -3.27 8.06 6.64
N MET A 44 -2.92 7.82 5.36
CA MET A 44 -3.17 8.77 4.28
C MET A 44 -4.68 9.00 4.08
N ALA A 45 -5.51 7.97 4.14
CA ALA A 45 -6.97 8.06 4.00
C ALA A 45 -7.61 8.83 5.17
N LEU A 46 -7.18 8.54 6.40
CA LEU A 46 -7.62 9.28 7.59
C LEU A 46 -7.22 10.76 7.52
N MET A 47 -6.00 11.06 7.07
CA MET A 47 -5.54 12.45 6.90
C MET A 47 -6.28 13.17 5.77
N ALA A 48 -6.54 12.50 4.64
CA ALA A 48 -7.36 13.06 3.57
C ALA A 48 -8.76 13.43 4.09
N THR A 49 -9.37 12.54 4.87
CA THR A 49 -10.67 12.78 5.53
C THR A 49 -10.60 13.97 6.49
N ALA A 50 -9.56 14.07 7.31
CA ALA A 50 -9.36 15.19 8.24
C ALA A 50 -9.20 16.54 7.51
N LEU A 51 -8.70 16.53 6.28
CA LEU A 51 -8.59 17.70 5.40
C LEU A 51 -9.85 17.96 4.56
N GLY A 52 -10.93 17.17 4.74
CA GLY A 52 -12.18 17.32 4.01
C GLY A 52 -12.18 16.72 2.60
N LEU A 53 -11.20 15.88 2.27
CA LEU A 53 -11.09 15.16 1.00
C LEU A 53 -11.65 13.74 1.13
N GLY A 54 -12.21 13.20 0.04
CA GLY A 54 -12.55 11.79 -0.07
C GLY A 54 -11.41 10.97 -0.69
N SER A 55 -11.27 9.71 -0.27
CA SER A 55 -10.32 8.73 -0.83
C SER A 55 -10.99 7.38 -1.06
N LEU A 56 -10.46 6.59 -2.01
CA LEU A 56 -10.85 5.21 -2.33
C LEU A 56 -9.61 4.36 -2.62
#